data_AF-A0A955HEN5-F1
#
_entry.id   AF-A0A955HEN5-F1
#
_cell.length_a   1.000
_cell.length_b   1.000
_cell.length_c   1.000
_cell.angle_alpha   90.00
_cell.angle_beta   90.00
_cell.angle_gamma   90.00
#
_symmetry.space_group_name_H-M   'P 1'
#
loop_
_entity.id
_entity.type
_entity.pdbx_description
1 polymer ?
#
loop_
_entity_poly.entity_id
_entity_poly.type
_entity_poly.pdbx_seq_one_letter_code
_entity_poly.pdbx_strand_id
1 'polypeptide(L)'
;MEVIQKIIHKSTQENSATKTFIVNMAVSLLIVGVITSLTSVANATEAEEIDIEAENQRCSLLLSSRDGNNAQRTYCEQWLKKNQPTTTIEKPTPEGFNNSSLTKRKQERIINLAANISNQMDATINRLNNISERLESRIAKIQNGGSDVTGAESSLQQAKLRISEAQLKIASIDSEIYNFVTSENPRENWLELKNIYRAVKESISLAHKELVTTVAQLKNTSTNNSLEINSCEVDDDCVFFSPDCEDCTVEAIPLSAQTEKLNEKKAYCEANPPQAMCDLMINGTPKCVAGSCQIVEDNN
;
A
#
# COMPACT_ATOMS: atom_id res chain seq x y z
N MET A 1 34.75 -28.51 -59.40
CA MET A 1 34.49 -29.16 -58.10
C MET A 1 34.50 -28.19 -56.91
N GLU A 2 34.28 -26.88 -57.11
CA GLU A 2 34.17 -25.89 -56.00
C GLU A 2 32.74 -25.39 -55.72
N VAL A 3 31.77 -25.77 -56.56
CA VAL A 3 30.38 -25.27 -56.44
C VAL A 3 29.53 -26.14 -55.49
N ILE A 4 29.90 -27.41 -55.31
CA ILE A 4 29.14 -28.35 -54.46
C ILE A 4 29.48 -28.18 -52.97
N GLN A 5 30.70 -27.75 -52.61
CA GLN A 5 31.05 -27.51 -51.20
C GLN A 5 30.39 -26.25 -50.60
N LYS A 6 29.98 -25.28 -51.44
CA LYS A 6 29.33 -24.05 -50.97
C LYS A 6 27.84 -24.23 -50.60
N ILE A 7 27.21 -25.30 -51.05
CA ILE A 7 25.79 -25.59 -50.76
C ILE A 7 25.64 -26.38 -49.45
N ILE A 8 26.62 -27.21 -49.08
CA ILE A 8 26.57 -28.00 -47.84
C ILE A 8 26.86 -27.15 -46.60
N HIS A 9 27.58 -26.04 -46.71
CA HIS A 9 27.87 -25.17 -45.55
C HIS A 9 26.79 -24.13 -45.22
N LYS A 10 25.78 -23.94 -46.07
CA LYS A 10 24.70 -22.96 -45.83
C LYS A 10 23.46 -23.56 -45.15
N SER A 11 23.33 -24.88 -45.02
CA SER A 11 22.14 -25.51 -44.43
C SER A 11 22.27 -25.92 -42.95
N THR A 12 23.38 -25.61 -42.28
CA THR A 12 23.63 -25.97 -40.87
C THR A 12 23.60 -24.79 -39.89
N GLN A 13 23.23 -23.59 -40.34
CA GLN A 13 23.21 -22.37 -39.50
C GLN A 13 21.81 -21.76 -39.29
N GLU A 14 20.73 -22.52 -39.47
CA GLU A 14 19.36 -22.06 -39.19
C GLU A 14 18.55 -22.97 -38.24
N ASN A 15 19.17 -23.98 -37.63
CA ASN A 15 18.44 -24.96 -36.78
C ASN A 15 18.89 -25.03 -35.30
N SER A 16 19.59 -24.01 -34.79
CA SER A 16 20.02 -23.97 -33.38
C SER A 16 19.21 -23.02 -32.48
N ALA A 17 18.32 -22.19 -33.02
CA ALA A 17 17.57 -21.21 -32.21
C ALA A 17 16.15 -21.67 -31.83
N THR A 18 15.61 -22.73 -32.45
CA THR A 18 14.24 -23.21 -32.22
C THR A 18 14.16 -24.47 -31.36
N LYS A 19 15.27 -25.15 -31.09
CA LYS A 19 15.29 -26.36 -30.23
C LYS A 19 15.45 -26.08 -28.73
N THR A 20 15.84 -24.87 -28.34
CA THR A 20 15.93 -24.46 -26.93
C THR A 20 14.60 -23.94 -26.37
N PHE A 21 13.66 -23.56 -27.24
CA PHE A 21 12.37 -22.99 -26.81
C PHE A 21 11.30 -24.06 -26.49
N ILE A 22 11.38 -25.24 -27.11
CA ILE A 22 10.39 -26.33 -26.88
C ILE A 22 10.72 -27.17 -25.64
N VAL A 23 11.99 -27.26 -25.24
CA VAL A 23 12.38 -28.03 -24.03
C VAL A 23 12.08 -27.24 -22.74
N ASN A 24 12.09 -25.90 -22.77
CA ASN A 24 11.77 -25.08 -21.60
C ASN A 24 10.26 -24.85 -21.36
N MET A 25 9.39 -25.20 -22.32
CA MET A 25 7.94 -25.09 -22.13
C MET A 25 7.31 -26.37 -21.56
N ALA A 26 8.01 -27.52 -21.64
CA ALA A 26 7.55 -28.79 -21.08
C ALA A 26 7.99 -29.06 -19.62
N VAL A 27 8.94 -28.30 -19.09
CA VAL A 27 9.39 -28.41 -17.69
C VAL A 27 8.58 -27.51 -16.74
N SER A 28 7.89 -26.49 -17.27
CA SER A 28 7.05 -25.57 -16.49
C SER A 28 5.61 -26.07 -16.25
N LEU A 29 5.23 -27.23 -16.79
CA LEU A 29 3.88 -27.81 -16.64
C LEU A 29 3.83 -29.01 -15.68
N LEU A 30 4.92 -29.32 -14.96
CA LEU A 30 4.99 -30.40 -13.97
C LEU A 30 5.22 -29.93 -12.52
N ILE A 31 5.19 -28.61 -12.25
CA ILE A 31 5.32 -28.06 -10.88
C ILE A 31 3.98 -27.49 -10.35
N VAL A 32 2.91 -27.48 -11.14
CA VAL A 32 1.58 -26.98 -10.71
C VAL A 32 0.68 -28.09 -10.10
N GLY A 33 1.24 -29.28 -9.81
CA GLY A 33 0.45 -30.48 -9.55
C GLY A 33 0.42 -31.06 -8.14
N VAL A 34 1.10 -30.51 -7.12
CA VAL A 34 1.09 -31.11 -5.76
C VAL A 34 1.34 -30.07 -4.65
N ILE A 35 0.44 -29.11 -4.40
CA ILE A 35 0.28 -28.51 -3.05
C ILE A 35 -1.19 -28.10 -2.86
N THR A 36 -2.08 -29.08 -2.66
CA THR A 36 -3.39 -28.84 -2.02
C THR A 36 -3.65 -29.93 -1.00
N SER A 37 -2.99 -29.83 0.15
CA SER A 37 -3.49 -30.33 1.43
C SER A 37 -2.52 -29.92 2.53
N LEU A 38 -2.96 -28.98 3.38
CA LEU A 38 -2.50 -28.65 4.75
C LEU A 38 -2.34 -27.14 4.92
N THR A 39 -3.41 -26.49 5.38
CA THR A 39 -3.39 -25.62 6.57
C THR A 39 -4.83 -25.29 6.95
N SER A 40 -5.41 -26.13 7.80
CA SER A 40 -6.45 -25.70 8.73
C SER A 40 -5.79 -25.31 10.07
N VAL A 41 -6.39 -24.31 10.71
CA VAL A 41 -6.17 -23.85 12.09
C VAL A 41 -4.93 -22.98 12.38
N ALA A 42 -5.09 -21.68 12.12
CA ALA A 42 -4.50 -20.63 12.94
C ALA A 42 -5.46 -19.44 13.00
N ASN A 43 -6.44 -19.49 13.90
CA ASN A 43 -7.06 -18.27 14.43
C ASN A 43 -6.02 -17.59 15.32
N ALA A 44 -5.09 -16.87 14.68
CA ALA A 44 -4.38 -15.79 15.34
C ALA A 44 -5.32 -14.59 15.24
N THR A 45 -5.79 -14.12 16.39
CA THR A 45 -6.29 -12.76 16.53
C THR A 45 -5.27 -11.84 15.87
N GLU A 46 -5.61 -11.27 14.71
CA GLU A 46 -4.86 -10.17 14.14
C GLU A 46 -4.94 -9.05 15.17
N ALA A 47 -3.89 -8.94 15.97
CA ALA A 47 -3.69 -7.78 16.81
C ALA A 47 -3.52 -6.63 15.83
N GLU A 48 -4.58 -5.84 15.66
CA GLU A 48 -4.58 -4.60 14.92
C GLU A 48 -3.32 -3.82 15.32
N GLU A 49 -2.39 -3.69 14.38
CA GLU A 49 -1.14 -3.00 14.62
C GLU A 49 -1.48 -1.52 14.75
N ILE A 50 -1.69 -1.09 16.00
CA ILE A 50 -2.02 0.30 16.32
C ILE A 50 -0.87 1.17 15.82
N ASP A 51 -1.14 2.01 14.83
CA ASP A 51 -0.21 3.02 14.36
C ASP A 51 0.07 4.01 15.50
N ILE A 52 1.21 3.80 16.14
CA ILE A 52 1.67 4.57 17.30
C ILE A 52 1.76 6.06 16.95
N GLU A 53 2.10 6.43 15.71
CA GLU A 53 2.21 7.83 15.30
C GLU A 53 0.82 8.47 15.14
N ALA A 54 -0.13 7.76 14.53
CA ALA A 54 -1.50 8.25 14.40
C ALA A 54 -2.17 8.45 15.77
N GLU A 55 -1.98 7.52 16.71
CA GLU A 55 -2.54 7.62 18.06
C GLU A 55 -1.83 8.70 18.90
N ASN A 56 -0.52 8.93 18.68
CA ASN A 56 0.22 10.07 19.26
C ASN A 56 -0.38 11.40 18.85
N GLN A 57 -0.64 11.57 17.55
CA GLN A 57 -1.22 12.80 17.01
C GLN A 57 -2.64 13.01 17.53
N ARG A 58 -3.47 11.97 17.51
CA ARG A 58 -4.83 12.00 18.06
C ARG A 58 -4.83 12.41 19.54
N CYS A 59 -3.98 11.81 20.37
CA CYS A 59 -3.91 12.15 21.78
C CYS A 59 -3.34 13.55 22.04
N SER A 60 -2.40 14.03 21.23
CA SER A 60 -1.90 15.40 21.32
C SER A 60 -3.00 16.44 21.04
N LEU A 61 -3.82 16.21 20.02
CA LEU A 61 -4.96 17.07 19.66
C LEU A 61 -6.01 17.08 20.78
N LEU A 62 -6.39 15.90 21.28
CA LEU A 62 -7.37 15.77 22.37
C LEU A 62 -6.95 16.49 23.66
N LEU A 63 -5.66 16.44 24.03
CA LEU A 63 -5.18 17.11 25.24
C LEU A 63 -5.11 18.63 25.08
N SER A 64 -4.89 19.12 23.85
CA SER A 64 -4.87 20.54 23.52
C SER A 64 -6.28 21.17 23.46
N SER A 65 -7.30 20.37 23.12
CA SER A 65 -8.70 20.81 23.12
C SER A 65 -9.27 20.87 24.54
N ARG A 66 -10.16 21.84 24.82
CA ARG A 66 -10.90 21.94 26.08
C ARG A 66 -12.15 21.06 26.11
N ASP A 67 -12.54 20.48 24.98
CA ASP A 67 -13.84 19.81 24.80
C ASP A 67 -13.79 18.28 25.02
N GLY A 68 -12.64 17.72 25.40
CA GLY A 68 -12.48 16.29 25.63
C GLY A 68 -13.05 15.81 26.98
N ASN A 69 -13.80 14.71 26.98
CA ASN A 69 -14.26 14.04 28.21
C ASN A 69 -13.03 13.60 29.05
N ASN A 70 -13.13 13.75 30.38
CA ASN A 70 -12.08 13.44 31.34
C ASN A 70 -11.52 12.00 31.19
N ALA A 71 -12.37 11.05 30.79
CA ALA A 71 -11.97 9.67 30.51
C ALA A 71 -11.00 9.56 29.30
N GLN A 72 -11.27 10.29 28.22
CA GLN A 72 -10.42 10.30 27.02
C GLN A 72 -9.07 10.98 27.30
N ARG A 73 -9.08 12.07 28.08
CA ARG A 73 -7.84 12.74 28.52
C ARG A 73 -6.97 11.81 29.36
N THR A 74 -7.57 11.09 30.30
CA THR A 74 -6.88 10.11 31.15
C THR A 74 -6.25 8.98 30.34
N TYR A 75 -6.99 8.44 29.35
CA TYR A 75 -6.46 7.45 28.41
C TYR A 75 -5.24 7.99 27.66
N CYS A 76 -5.34 9.19 27.10
CA CYS A 76 -4.25 9.79 26.33
C CYS A 76 -3.02 10.13 27.17
N GLU A 77 -3.21 10.57 28.43
CA GLU A 77 -2.10 10.78 29.36
C GLU A 77 -1.38 9.47 29.71
N GLN A 78 -2.12 8.40 29.97
CA GLN A 78 -1.54 7.07 30.24
C GLN A 78 -0.82 6.51 29.01
N TRP A 79 -1.45 6.66 27.85
CA TRP A 79 -0.92 6.19 26.57
C TRP A 79 0.36 6.96 26.20
N LEU A 80 0.39 8.29 26.32
CA LEU A 80 1.59 9.09 26.13
C LEU A 80 2.67 8.74 27.15
N LYS A 81 2.33 8.52 28.43
CA LYS A 81 3.32 8.12 29.44
C LYS A 81 3.95 6.75 29.15
N LYS A 82 3.17 5.82 28.59
CA LYS A 82 3.63 4.47 28.24
C LYS A 82 4.48 4.47 26.96
N ASN A 83 4.12 5.31 25.99
CA ASN A 83 4.74 5.32 24.66
C ASN A 83 5.69 6.51 24.41
N GLN A 84 5.78 7.46 25.33
CA GLN A 84 6.82 8.49 25.27
C GLN A 84 8.18 7.79 25.37
N PRO A 85 9.09 8.04 24.41
CA PRO A 85 10.46 7.57 24.57
C PRO A 85 10.96 8.14 25.88
N THR A 86 11.35 7.28 26.81
CA THR A 86 11.91 7.66 28.11
C THR A 86 13.25 8.35 27.88
N THR A 87 13.21 9.61 27.44
CA THR A 87 14.37 10.48 27.33
C THR A 87 14.66 11.08 28.70
N THR A 88 14.79 10.24 29.73
CA THR A 88 15.72 10.56 30.82
C THR A 88 17.10 10.17 30.31
N ILE A 89 17.60 10.96 29.35
CA ILE A 89 19.02 11.01 29.05
C ILE A 89 19.60 11.77 30.24
N GLU A 90 20.04 11.06 31.28
CA GLU A 90 21.19 11.53 32.05
C GLU A 90 22.21 11.94 31.01
N LYS A 91 22.43 13.26 30.88
CA LYS A 91 23.40 13.84 29.97
C LYS A 91 24.72 13.11 30.26
N PRO A 92 25.18 12.16 29.43
CA PRO A 92 26.38 11.42 29.76
C PRO A 92 27.50 12.45 29.82
N THR A 93 28.11 12.55 30.99
CA THR A 93 29.28 13.37 31.25
C THR A 93 30.29 13.12 30.11
N PRO A 94 30.81 14.17 29.45
CA PRO A 94 31.70 14.02 28.31
C PRO A 94 33.11 13.67 28.79
N GLU A 95 33.26 12.51 29.44
CA GLU A 95 34.54 11.98 29.86
C GLU A 95 34.73 10.60 29.23
N GLY A 96 35.54 10.58 28.17
CA GLY A 96 36.18 9.35 27.69
C GLY A 96 35.41 8.51 26.65
N PHE A 97 34.90 9.11 25.57
CA PHE A 97 34.44 8.35 24.40
C PHE A 97 35.62 7.99 23.48
N ASN A 98 36.66 7.34 24.02
CA ASN A 98 37.79 6.80 23.25
C ASN A 98 37.49 5.37 22.75
N ASN A 99 36.26 5.10 22.34
CA ASN A 99 35.89 3.88 21.63
C ASN A 99 35.32 4.32 20.28
N SER A 100 36.21 4.43 19.30
CA SER A 100 35.95 4.83 17.92
C SER A 100 34.90 3.92 17.26
N SER A 101 34.95 2.60 17.52
CA SER A 101 34.00 1.63 16.96
C SER A 101 32.73 1.40 17.80
N LEU A 102 31.62 1.08 17.12
CA LEU A 102 30.38 0.60 17.76
C LEU A 102 30.59 -0.75 18.46
N THR A 103 29.91 -0.97 19.59
CA THR A 103 29.87 -2.31 20.21
C THR A 103 29.00 -3.25 19.38
N LYS A 104 29.31 -4.56 19.38
CA LYS A 104 28.56 -5.58 18.61
C LYS A 104 27.04 -5.50 18.81
N ARG A 105 26.59 -5.33 20.07
CA ARG A 105 25.17 -5.17 20.40
C ARG A 105 24.53 -3.92 19.78
N LYS A 106 25.28 -2.82 19.67
CA LYS A 106 24.81 -1.59 19.01
C LYS A 106 24.76 -1.78 17.49
N GLN A 107 25.77 -2.42 16.90
CA GLN A 107 25.79 -2.76 15.48
C GLN A 107 24.57 -3.60 15.10
N GLU A 108 24.31 -4.68 15.85
CA GLU A 108 23.15 -5.56 15.61
C GLU A 108 21.81 -4.82 15.69
N ARG A 109 21.62 -3.96 16.70
CA ARG A 109 20.41 -3.12 16.81
C ARG A 109 20.23 -2.19 15.61
N ILE A 110 21.33 -1.59 15.14
CA ILE A 110 21.30 -0.70 13.98
C ILE A 110 20.97 -1.49 12.71
N ILE A 111 21.61 -2.64 12.50
CA ILE A 111 21.34 -3.52 11.35
C ILE A 111 19.86 -3.92 11.33
N ASN A 112 19.33 -4.39 12.45
CA ASN A 112 17.93 -4.81 12.55
C ASN A 112 16.96 -3.64 12.30
N LEU A 113 17.25 -2.46 12.85
CA LEU A 113 16.45 -1.27 12.61
C LEU A 113 16.49 -0.86 11.13
N ALA A 114 17.68 -0.87 10.54
CA ALA A 114 17.89 -0.45 9.16
C ALA A 114 17.22 -1.42 8.17
N ALA A 115 17.28 -2.73 8.45
CA ALA A 115 16.56 -3.77 7.71
C ALA A 115 15.04 -3.61 7.80
N ASN A 116 14.50 -3.27 8.98
CA ASN A 116 13.07 -2.99 9.11
C ASN A 116 12.65 -1.78 8.25
N ILE A 117 13.45 -0.72 8.27
CA ILE A 117 13.16 0.49 7.47
C ILE A 117 13.28 0.20 5.97
N SER A 118 14.30 -0.52 5.50
CA SER A 118 14.44 -0.87 4.08
C SER A 118 13.28 -1.74 3.61
N ASN A 119 12.90 -2.76 4.38
CA ASN A 119 11.74 -3.61 4.07
C ASN A 119 10.44 -2.81 3.91
N GLN A 120 10.20 -1.81 4.78
CA GLN A 120 9.04 -0.94 4.66
C GLN A 120 9.08 -0.05 3.40
N MET A 121 10.26 0.49 3.06
CA MET A 121 10.44 1.29 1.85
C MET A 121 10.25 0.43 0.58
N ASP A 122 10.78 -0.79 0.55
CA ASP A 122 10.60 -1.74 -0.55
C ASP A 122 9.13 -2.15 -0.72
N ALA A 123 8.43 -2.44 0.39
CA ALA A 123 7.00 -2.73 0.35
C ALA A 123 6.21 -1.54 -0.24
N THR A 124 6.59 -0.31 0.13
CA THR A 124 5.96 0.90 -0.41
C THR A 124 6.26 1.07 -1.90
N ILE A 125 7.50 0.87 -2.34
CA ILE A 125 7.90 0.88 -3.75
C ILE A 125 7.08 -0.13 -4.56
N ASN A 126 6.92 -1.36 -4.06
CA ASN A 126 6.12 -2.40 -4.72
C ASN A 126 4.64 -2.00 -4.85
N ARG A 127 4.06 -1.41 -3.80
CA ARG A 127 2.69 -0.87 -3.86
C ARG A 127 2.56 0.22 -4.93
N LEU A 128 3.53 1.13 -5.03
CA LEU A 128 3.54 2.19 -6.05
C LEU A 128 3.67 1.62 -7.47
N ASN A 129 4.49 0.58 -7.67
CA ASN A 129 4.58 -0.13 -8.95
C ASN A 129 3.24 -0.75 -9.35
N ASN A 130 2.58 -1.48 -8.46
CA ASN A 130 1.26 -2.08 -8.73
C ASN A 130 0.21 -1.02 -9.08
N ILE A 131 0.24 0.14 -8.41
CA ILE A 131 -0.63 1.28 -8.75
C ILE A 131 -0.30 1.79 -10.15
N SER A 132 0.97 1.93 -10.50
CA SER A 132 1.39 2.39 -11.82
C SER A 132 0.88 1.47 -12.93
N GLU A 133 1.00 0.15 -12.78
CA GLU A 133 0.52 -0.85 -13.76
C GLU A 133 -1.00 -0.77 -13.96
N ARG A 134 -1.76 -0.61 -12.87
CA ARG A 134 -3.21 -0.39 -12.95
C ARG A 134 -3.57 0.90 -13.68
N LEU A 135 -2.80 1.97 -13.47
CA LEU A 135 -3.01 3.23 -14.18
C LEU A 135 -2.62 3.14 -15.65
N GLU A 136 -1.60 2.37 -16.02
CA GLU A 136 -1.26 2.10 -17.43
C GLU A 136 -2.43 1.41 -18.14
N SER A 137 -2.98 0.36 -17.54
CA SER A 137 -4.16 -0.34 -18.08
C SER A 137 -5.34 0.61 -18.25
N ARG A 138 -5.62 1.45 -17.23
CA ARG A 138 -6.73 2.41 -17.29
C ARG A 138 -6.52 3.50 -18.35
N ILE A 139 -5.30 4.02 -18.50
CA ILE A 139 -4.94 4.97 -19.56
C ILE A 139 -5.20 4.34 -20.93
N ALA A 140 -4.74 3.11 -21.15
CA ALA A 140 -4.94 2.41 -22.42
C ALA A 140 -6.43 2.24 -22.74
N LYS A 141 -7.26 1.87 -21.75
CA LYS A 141 -8.73 1.79 -21.94
C LYS A 141 -9.33 3.13 -22.35
N ILE A 142 -8.97 4.22 -21.67
CA ILE A 142 -9.49 5.57 -21.96
C ILE A 142 -9.02 6.08 -23.34
N GLN A 143 -7.77 5.79 -23.70
CA GLN A 143 -7.19 6.14 -24.99
C GLN A 143 -7.87 5.40 -26.15
N ASN A 144 -8.18 4.11 -25.97
CA ASN A 144 -8.96 3.34 -26.94
C ASN A 144 -10.39 3.89 -27.15
N GLY A 145 -10.93 4.58 -26.13
CA GLY A 145 -12.19 5.33 -26.22
C GLY A 145 -12.08 6.68 -26.95
N GLY A 146 -10.92 7.02 -27.51
CA GLY A 146 -10.69 8.25 -28.28
C GLY A 146 -10.45 9.51 -27.45
N SER A 147 -10.33 9.38 -26.12
CA SER A 147 -10.05 10.50 -25.23
C SER A 147 -8.56 10.86 -25.21
N ASP A 148 -8.25 12.16 -25.07
CA ASP A 148 -6.87 12.62 -24.86
C ASP A 148 -6.38 12.29 -23.45
N VAL A 149 -5.33 11.47 -23.38
CA VAL A 149 -4.67 11.00 -22.16
C VAL A 149 -3.24 11.50 -22.01
N THR A 150 -2.78 12.39 -22.90
CA THR A 150 -1.37 12.81 -23.00
C THR A 150 -0.82 13.32 -21.65
N GLY A 151 -1.62 14.10 -20.92
CA GLY A 151 -1.25 14.61 -19.59
C GLY A 151 -1.04 13.49 -18.56
N ALA A 152 -1.95 12.51 -18.54
CA ALA A 152 -1.90 11.37 -17.63
C ALA A 152 -0.71 10.45 -17.95
N GLU A 153 -0.44 10.18 -19.22
CA GLU A 153 0.73 9.42 -19.66
C GLU A 153 2.03 10.08 -19.19
N SER A 154 2.16 11.39 -19.36
CA SER A 154 3.34 12.14 -18.93
C SER A 154 3.55 12.05 -17.41
N SER A 155 2.50 12.27 -16.61
CA SER A 155 2.61 12.17 -15.14
C SER A 155 2.91 10.75 -14.69
N LEU A 156 2.33 9.73 -15.34
CA LEU A 156 2.62 8.34 -15.02
C LEU A 156 4.08 7.98 -15.33
N GLN A 157 4.61 8.46 -16.45
CA GLN A 157 6.02 8.27 -16.79
C GLN A 157 6.96 8.90 -15.75
N GLN A 158 6.63 10.11 -15.27
CA GLN A 158 7.37 10.74 -14.17
C GLN A 158 7.29 9.90 -12.89
N ALA A 159 6.12 9.38 -12.54
CA ALA A 159 5.98 8.48 -11.39
C ALA A 159 6.88 7.24 -11.51
N LYS A 160 6.88 6.56 -12.66
CA LYS A 160 7.72 5.37 -12.91
C LYS A 160 9.21 5.68 -12.82
N LEU A 161 9.63 6.86 -13.30
CA LEU A 161 11.00 7.34 -13.14
C LEU A 161 11.37 7.50 -11.66
N ARG A 162 10.50 8.13 -10.85
CA ARG A 162 10.74 8.30 -9.41
C ARG A 162 10.76 6.98 -8.64
N ILE A 163 9.93 6.02 -9.03
CA ILE A 163 9.95 4.67 -8.45
C ILE A 163 11.29 3.98 -8.77
N SER A 164 11.76 4.08 -10.02
CA SER A 164 13.05 3.53 -10.44
C SER A 164 14.22 4.17 -9.69
N GLU A 165 14.20 5.49 -9.49
CA GLU A 165 15.20 6.20 -8.67
C GLU A 165 15.20 5.69 -7.22
N ALA A 166 14.03 5.43 -6.63
CA ALA A 166 13.92 4.89 -5.28
C ALA A 166 14.50 3.47 -5.20
N GLN A 167 14.18 2.61 -6.17
CA GLN A 167 14.69 1.23 -6.29
C GLN A 167 16.22 1.20 -6.39
N LEU A 168 16.81 2.07 -7.20
CA LEU A 168 18.27 2.15 -7.34
C LEU A 168 18.95 2.57 -6.03
N LYS A 169 18.38 3.54 -5.32
CA LYS A 169 18.95 4.03 -4.06
C LYS A 169 18.80 3.02 -2.92
N ILE A 170 17.70 2.27 -2.85
CA ILE A 170 17.51 1.28 -1.79
C ILE A 170 18.37 0.03 -2.00
N ALA A 171 18.66 -0.35 -3.25
CA ALA A 171 19.50 -1.50 -3.56
C ALA A 171 20.94 -1.41 -3.01
N SER A 172 21.45 -0.19 -2.75
CA SER A 172 22.78 0.00 -2.16
C SER A 172 22.78 0.10 -0.62
N ILE A 173 21.61 0.26 0.02
CA ILE A 173 21.51 0.58 1.46
C ILE A 173 22.17 -0.47 2.34
N ASP A 174 22.02 -1.76 2.05
CA ASP A 174 22.60 -2.83 2.88
C ASP A 174 24.13 -2.74 2.95
N SER A 175 24.78 -2.42 1.83
CA SER A 175 26.23 -2.23 1.78
C SER A 175 26.67 -0.99 2.56
N GLU A 176 25.90 0.09 2.48
CA GLU A 176 26.17 1.34 3.19
C GLU A 176 25.98 1.20 4.70
N ILE A 177 24.96 0.44 5.13
CA ILE A 177 24.76 0.09 6.54
C ILE A 177 25.95 -0.73 7.03
N TYR A 178 26.38 -1.74 6.28
CA TYR A 178 27.52 -2.58 6.65
C TYR A 178 28.80 -1.74 6.83
N ASN A 179 29.09 -0.87 5.87
CA ASN A 179 30.23 0.05 5.94
C ASN A 179 30.11 1.01 7.14
N PHE A 180 28.91 1.54 7.40
CA PHE A 180 28.63 2.41 8.54
C PHE A 180 28.87 1.71 9.88
N VAL A 181 28.35 0.49 10.07
CA VAL A 181 28.43 -0.20 11.37
C VAL A 181 29.81 -0.77 11.67
N THR A 182 30.60 -1.07 10.64
CA THR A 182 31.97 -1.57 10.76
C THR A 182 33.04 -0.48 10.74
N SER A 183 32.66 0.77 10.43
CA SER A 183 33.56 1.92 10.41
C SER A 183 34.22 2.19 11.76
N GLU A 184 35.49 2.61 11.71
CA GLU A 184 36.20 3.16 12.87
C GLU A 184 35.60 4.49 13.32
N ASN A 185 34.96 5.25 12.43
CA ASN A 185 34.34 6.55 12.72
C ASN A 185 32.86 6.59 12.28
N PRO A 186 31.97 5.81 12.93
CA PRO A 186 30.58 5.69 12.54
C PRO A 186 29.85 7.03 12.54
N ARG A 187 30.19 7.96 13.46
CA ARG A 187 29.53 9.27 13.54
C ARG A 187 29.65 10.10 12.26
N GLU A 188 30.77 10.00 11.55
CA GLU A 188 31.01 10.75 10.31
C GLU A 188 30.18 10.14 9.18
N ASN A 189 30.18 8.81 9.07
CA ASN A 189 29.44 8.06 8.05
C ASN A 189 27.91 8.09 8.25
N TRP A 190 27.43 8.41 9.46
CA TRP A 190 25.99 8.52 9.76
C TRP A 190 25.28 9.55 8.86
N LEU A 191 25.93 10.67 8.59
CA LEU A 191 25.31 11.76 7.84
C LEU A 191 25.04 11.33 6.39
N GLU A 192 25.96 10.59 5.79
CA GLU A 192 25.82 10.04 4.45
C GLU A 192 24.69 9.00 4.39
N LEU A 193 24.69 8.02 5.29
CA LEU A 193 23.63 7.02 5.37
C LEU A 193 22.24 7.66 5.55
N LYS A 194 22.15 8.68 6.43
CA LYS A 194 20.90 9.44 6.64
C LYS A 194 20.44 10.15 5.37
N ASN A 195 21.36 10.70 4.59
CA ASN A 195 21.02 11.38 3.34
C ASN A 195 20.50 10.39 2.29
N ILE A 196 21.04 9.17 2.24
CA ILE A 196 20.52 8.10 1.36
C ILE A 196 19.07 7.78 1.70
N TYR A 197 18.75 7.49 2.97
CA TYR A 197 17.36 7.24 3.39
C TYR A 197 16.42 8.41 3.10
N ARG A 198 16.88 9.65 3.30
CA ARG A 198 16.10 10.84 2.97
C ARG A 198 15.81 10.91 1.46
N ALA A 199 16.81 10.63 0.63
CA ALA A 199 16.68 10.64 -0.82
C ALA A 199 15.75 9.55 -1.35
N VAL A 200 15.70 8.37 -0.70
CA VAL A 200 14.72 7.32 -1.01
C VAL A 200 13.32 7.78 -0.64
N LYS A 201 13.12 8.29 0.58
CA LYS A 201 11.84 8.81 1.05
C LYS A 201 11.29 9.91 0.13
N GLU A 202 12.17 10.83 -0.31
CA GLU A 202 11.81 11.90 -1.23
C GLU A 202 11.35 11.35 -2.59
N SER A 203 12.10 10.41 -3.19
CA SER A 203 11.70 9.76 -4.44
C SER A 203 10.35 9.04 -4.31
N ILE A 204 10.10 8.32 -3.22
CA ILE A 204 8.80 7.67 -2.93
C ILE A 204 7.67 8.70 -2.83
N SER A 205 7.89 9.81 -2.11
CA SER A 205 6.88 10.86 -1.95
C SER A 205 6.55 11.55 -3.28
N LEU A 206 7.56 11.83 -4.09
CA LEU A 206 7.38 12.40 -5.43
C LEU A 206 6.65 11.43 -6.36
N ALA A 207 7.01 10.13 -6.35
CA ALA A 207 6.31 9.10 -7.11
C ALA A 207 4.81 9.08 -6.76
N HIS A 208 4.48 9.04 -5.47
CA HIS A 208 3.09 9.07 -5.02
C HIS A 208 2.34 10.32 -5.51
N LYS A 209 2.97 11.50 -5.43
CA LYS A 209 2.37 12.75 -5.92
C LYS A 209 2.06 12.70 -7.41
N GLU A 210 2.98 12.17 -8.22
CA GLU A 210 2.77 12.03 -9.67
C GLU A 210 1.66 11.01 -10.02
N LEU A 211 1.55 9.91 -9.26
CA LEU A 211 0.42 8.97 -9.41
C LEU A 211 -0.92 9.64 -9.07
N VAL A 212 -0.97 10.46 -8.02
CA VAL A 212 -2.19 11.23 -7.67
C VAL A 212 -2.54 12.24 -8.77
N THR A 213 -1.55 12.95 -9.32
CA THR A 213 -1.75 13.84 -10.47
C THR A 213 -2.30 13.08 -11.68
N THR A 214 -1.74 11.90 -11.97
CA THR A 214 -2.21 11.02 -13.04
C THR A 214 -3.70 10.67 -12.86
N VAL A 215 -4.10 10.26 -11.66
CA VAL A 215 -5.50 9.96 -11.33
C VAL A 215 -6.40 11.19 -11.51
N ALA A 216 -5.95 12.37 -11.09
CA ALA A 216 -6.70 13.60 -11.22
C ALA A 216 -6.93 13.97 -12.70
N GLN A 217 -5.91 13.83 -13.54
CA GLN A 217 -6.03 14.06 -14.98
C GLN A 217 -6.99 13.06 -15.65
N LEU A 218 -6.88 11.77 -15.32
CA LEU A 218 -7.80 10.75 -15.83
C LEU A 218 -9.26 11.04 -15.46
N LYS A 219 -9.53 11.48 -14.22
CA LYS A 219 -10.88 11.86 -13.80
C LYS A 219 -11.44 12.99 -14.67
N ASN A 220 -10.65 14.04 -14.92
CA ASN A 220 -11.07 15.17 -15.73
C ASN A 220 -11.35 14.76 -17.18
N THR A 221 -10.57 13.85 -17.74
CA THR A 221 -10.80 13.29 -19.07
C THR A 221 -12.10 12.49 -19.13
N SER A 222 -12.39 11.66 -18.11
CA SER A 222 -13.63 10.87 -18.06
C SER A 222 -14.90 11.71 -17.92
N THR A 223 -14.87 12.82 -17.17
CA THR A 223 -16.05 13.67 -16.98
C THR A 223 -16.45 14.42 -18.27
N ASN A 224 -15.48 14.72 -19.14
CA ASN A 224 -15.77 15.38 -20.42
C ASN A 224 -16.34 14.43 -21.48
N ASN A 225 -16.22 13.12 -21.28
CA ASN A 225 -16.71 12.09 -22.21
C ASN A 225 -18.03 11.46 -21.77
N SER A 226 -18.71 12.03 -20.76
CA SER A 226 -19.96 11.49 -20.18
C SER A 226 -21.19 11.68 -21.08
N LEU A 227 -21.03 11.70 -22.40
CA LEU A 227 -22.16 11.75 -23.34
C LEU A 227 -22.59 10.38 -23.87
N GLU A 228 -21.83 9.30 -23.75
CA GLU A 228 -22.27 7.99 -24.25
C GLU A 228 -21.57 6.80 -23.58
N ILE A 229 -21.94 6.35 -22.36
CA ILE A 229 -21.77 4.93 -21.97
C ILE A 229 -22.86 4.52 -20.98
N ASN A 230 -23.94 3.92 -21.51
CA ASN A 230 -24.99 3.19 -20.79
C ASN A 230 -24.79 1.66 -20.89
N SER A 231 -23.54 1.18 -20.94
CA SER A 231 -23.27 -0.26 -20.94
C SER A 231 -22.31 -0.63 -19.81
N CYS A 232 -22.88 -1.19 -18.75
CA CYS A 232 -22.12 -1.97 -17.79
C CYS A 232 -21.69 -3.28 -18.46
N GLU A 233 -20.52 -3.28 -19.11
CA GLU A 233 -19.74 -4.52 -19.23
C GLU A 233 -19.06 -4.79 -17.88
N VAL A 234 -18.94 -6.07 -17.52
CA VAL A 234 -18.38 -6.53 -16.25
C VAL A 234 -16.87 -6.27 -16.27
N ASP A 235 -16.48 -5.05 -15.93
CA ASP A 235 -15.09 -4.63 -15.74
C ASP A 235 -14.79 -4.41 -14.25
N ASP A 236 -13.50 -4.51 -13.88
CA ASP A 236 -12.91 -4.34 -12.53
C ASP A 236 -13.23 -3.01 -11.79
N ASP A 237 -14.13 -2.20 -12.36
CA ASP A 237 -14.65 -0.94 -11.82
C ASP A 237 -15.94 -1.12 -11.00
N CYS A 238 -16.47 -2.35 -10.91
CA CYS A 238 -17.48 -2.71 -9.91
C CYS A 238 -16.90 -2.48 -8.50
N VAL A 239 -17.33 -1.41 -7.84
CA VAL A 239 -16.95 -1.13 -6.45
C VAL A 239 -17.53 -2.23 -5.56
N PHE A 240 -16.63 -3.03 -4.99
CA PHE A 240 -16.91 -4.08 -4.03
C PHE A 240 -17.53 -3.47 -2.78
N PHE A 241 -18.86 -3.54 -2.64
CA PHE A 241 -19.52 -3.30 -1.36
C PHE A 241 -19.35 -4.58 -0.56
N SER A 242 -18.44 -4.59 0.42
CA SER A 242 -18.38 -5.65 1.42
C SER A 242 -19.19 -5.19 2.64
N PRO A 243 -20.46 -5.61 2.81
CA PRO A 243 -21.04 -5.65 4.13
C PRO A 243 -20.47 -6.89 4.83
N ASP A 244 -19.88 -6.70 6.02
CA ASP A 244 -19.37 -7.76 6.89
C ASP A 244 -20.50 -8.72 7.31
N CYS A 245 -20.87 -9.65 6.42
CA CYS A 245 -21.92 -10.62 6.63
C CYS A 245 -21.41 -11.96 6.11
N GLU A 246 -21.14 -12.87 7.03
CA GLU A 246 -20.42 -14.14 6.85
C GLU A 246 -21.09 -15.13 5.87
N ASP A 247 -22.30 -14.83 5.37
CA ASP A 247 -23.06 -15.69 4.44
C ASP A 247 -23.65 -14.96 3.20
N CYS A 248 -23.17 -13.76 2.85
CA CYS A 248 -23.65 -13.10 1.62
C CYS A 248 -22.93 -13.66 0.38
N THR A 249 -23.63 -14.49 -0.39
CA THR A 249 -23.22 -14.84 -1.76
C THR A 249 -23.10 -13.57 -2.62
N VAL A 250 -21.98 -13.44 -3.32
CA VAL A 250 -21.59 -12.22 -4.05
C VAL A 250 -22.34 -12.17 -5.38
N GLU A 251 -23.38 -11.34 -5.48
CA GLU A 251 -24.06 -11.04 -6.75
C GLU A 251 -23.61 -9.66 -7.26
N ALA A 252 -23.06 -9.61 -8.47
CA ALA A 252 -22.85 -8.35 -9.19
C ALA A 252 -24.21 -7.80 -9.63
N ILE A 253 -24.52 -6.55 -9.25
CA ILE A 253 -25.80 -5.90 -9.56
C ILE A 253 -25.55 -4.78 -10.58
N PRO A 254 -26.31 -4.70 -11.69
CA PRO A 254 -26.20 -3.60 -12.65
C PRO A 254 -26.62 -2.27 -12.02
N LEU A 255 -26.00 -1.16 -12.45
CA LEU A 255 -26.20 0.18 -11.86
C LEU A 255 -27.67 0.62 -11.89
N SER A 256 -28.44 0.20 -12.90
CA SER A 256 -29.88 0.46 -13.01
C SER A 256 -30.71 -0.18 -11.90
N ALA A 257 -30.26 -1.30 -11.33
CA ALA A 257 -30.92 -2.02 -10.25
C ALA A 257 -30.41 -1.59 -8.86
N GLN A 258 -29.42 -0.69 -8.80
CA GLN A 258 -28.84 -0.24 -7.53
C GLN A 258 -29.88 0.50 -6.67
N THR A 259 -30.72 1.33 -7.28
CA THR A 259 -31.80 2.04 -6.58
C THR A 259 -32.84 1.08 -6.03
N GLU A 260 -33.17 0.02 -6.78
CA GLU A 260 -34.14 -1.00 -6.36
C GLU A 260 -33.58 -1.83 -5.19
N LYS A 261 -32.36 -2.36 -5.30
CA LYS A 261 -31.69 -3.08 -4.20
C LYS A 261 -31.45 -2.19 -2.97
N LEU A 262 -31.17 -0.90 -3.15
CA LEU A 262 -31.05 0.05 -2.03
C LEU A 262 -32.41 0.26 -1.36
N ASN A 263 -33.49 0.36 -2.13
CA ASN A 263 -34.85 0.46 -1.62
C ASN A 263 -35.31 -0.85 -0.93
N GLU A 264 -34.97 -2.01 -1.47
CA GLU A 264 -35.22 -3.32 -0.83
C GLU A 264 -34.49 -3.44 0.50
N LYS A 265 -33.21 -3.05 0.54
CA LYS A 265 -32.40 -3.07 1.77
C LYS A 265 -32.93 -2.08 2.81
N LYS A 266 -33.36 -0.89 2.36
CA LYS A 266 -34.02 0.10 3.21
C LYS A 266 -35.32 -0.46 3.79
N ALA A 267 -36.17 -1.07 2.97
CA ALA A 267 -37.41 -1.71 3.40
C ALA A 267 -37.15 -2.88 4.37
N TYR A 268 -36.10 -3.67 4.15
CA TYR A 268 -35.68 -4.75 5.05
C TYR A 268 -35.22 -4.21 6.41
N CYS A 269 -34.44 -3.14 6.45
CA CYS A 269 -34.03 -2.47 7.69
C CYS A 269 -35.21 -1.84 8.43
N GLU A 270 -36.17 -1.25 7.71
CA GLU A 270 -37.40 -0.70 8.29
C GLU A 270 -38.31 -1.81 8.85
N ALA A 271 -38.38 -2.97 8.19
CA ALA A 271 -39.15 -4.12 8.64
C ALA A 271 -38.49 -4.93 9.78
N ASN A 272 -37.16 -4.87 9.87
CA ASN A 272 -36.37 -5.59 10.89
C ASN A 272 -35.48 -4.59 11.67
N PRO A 273 -36.08 -3.66 12.44
CA PRO A 273 -35.31 -2.75 13.28
C PRO A 273 -34.49 -3.60 14.28
N PRO A 274 -33.20 -3.29 14.50
CA PRO A 274 -32.33 -4.11 15.33
C PRO A 274 -32.88 -4.21 16.75
N GLN A 275 -33.42 -5.38 17.10
CA GLN A 275 -33.70 -5.74 18.48
C GLN A 275 -32.38 -6.21 19.10
N ALA A 276 -31.78 -5.36 19.94
CA ALA A 276 -30.61 -5.58 20.80
C ALA A 276 -29.35 -4.77 20.43
N MET A 277 -29.42 -3.46 20.65
CA MET A 277 -28.35 -2.71 21.34
C MET A 277 -28.96 -1.75 22.39
N CYS A 278 -30.03 -2.18 23.05
CA CYS A 278 -30.53 -1.51 24.24
C CYS A 278 -29.81 -2.08 25.46
N ASP A 279 -28.56 -1.70 25.67
CA ASP A 279 -27.97 -1.65 27.02
C ASP A 279 -26.72 -0.75 27.13
N LEU A 280 -26.45 0.10 26.14
CA LEU A 280 -25.54 1.22 26.31
C LEU A 280 -26.31 2.50 26.06
N MET A 281 -26.48 3.27 27.14
CA MET A 281 -27.14 4.56 27.18
C MET A 281 -26.44 5.56 26.24
N ILE A 282 -26.85 5.55 24.97
CA ILE A 282 -26.58 6.63 24.03
C ILE A 282 -27.93 7.33 23.84
N ASN A 283 -28.02 8.58 24.32
CA ASN A 283 -29.22 9.41 24.20
C ASN A 283 -29.40 9.83 22.73
N GLY A 284 -30.09 9.01 21.93
CA GLY A 284 -30.50 9.38 20.59
C GLY A 284 -31.38 8.29 19.97
N THR A 285 -32.31 8.68 19.10
CA THR A 285 -33.13 7.72 18.37
C THR A 285 -32.41 7.30 17.09
N PRO A 286 -32.25 5.99 16.82
CA PRO A 286 -31.71 5.53 15.54
C PRO A 286 -32.66 5.94 14.43
N LYS A 287 -32.16 6.66 13.41
CA LYS A 287 -32.90 7.08 12.22
C LYS A 287 -32.08 6.75 10.96
N CYS A 288 -32.79 6.42 9.89
CA CYS A 288 -32.17 6.22 8.58
C CYS A 288 -31.96 7.57 7.89
N VAL A 289 -30.71 8.02 7.76
CA VAL A 289 -30.35 9.27 7.09
C VAL A 289 -29.43 8.94 5.92
N ALA A 290 -29.84 9.32 4.70
CA ALA A 290 -29.10 9.10 3.46
C ALA A 290 -28.65 7.63 3.20
N GLY A 291 -29.50 6.66 3.57
CA GLY A 291 -29.22 5.23 3.33
C GLY A 291 -28.23 4.60 4.31
N SER A 292 -27.89 5.29 5.40
CA SER A 292 -27.10 4.77 6.52
C SER A 292 -27.87 4.90 7.83
N CYS A 293 -27.76 3.92 8.73
CA CYS A 293 -28.35 3.98 10.05
C CYS A 293 -27.48 4.90 10.92
N GLN A 294 -28.04 6.02 11.39
CA GLN A 294 -27.34 7.00 12.21
C GLN A 294 -28.13 7.22 13.50
N ILE A 295 -27.43 7.46 14.61
CA ILE A 295 -28.06 7.93 15.84
C ILE A 295 -28.21 9.45 15.72
N VAL A 296 -29.45 9.93 15.69
CA VAL A 296 -29.74 11.36 15.63
C VAL A 296 -30.09 11.80 17.04
N GLU A 297 -29.37 12.80 17.57
CA GLU A 297 -29.71 13.42 18.84
C GLU A 297 -31.04 14.18 18.67
N ASP A 298 -32.05 13.80 19.46
CA ASP A 298 -33.32 14.52 19.48
C ASP A 298 -33.09 15.84 20.21
N ASN A 299 -32.92 16.93 19.44
CA ASN A 299 -32.86 18.29 19.97
C ASN A 299 -34.20 18.65 20.61
N ASN A 300 -34.28 18.53 21.94
CA ASN A 300 -35.40 18.98 22.76
C ASN A 300 -35.02 20.26 23.50
#